data_AF-A0A947BMQ7-F1
#
_entry.id   AF-A0A947BMQ7-F1
#
_cell.length_a   1.000
_cell.length_b   1.000
_cell.length_c   1.000
_cell.angle_alpha   90.00
_cell.angle_beta   90.00
_cell.angle_gamma   90.00
#
_symmetry.space_group_name_H-M   'P 1'
#
loop_
_entity.id
_entity.type
_entity.pdbx_description
1 polymer ?
#
loop_
_entity_poly.entity_id
_entity_poly.type
_entity_poly.pdbx_seq_one_letter_code
_entity_poly.pdbx_strand_id
1 'polypeptide(L)'
;MVTVDYFSDVLCIWAFGGQVRVDELEQQFGDKIQLRYRFIPIFGSVQNNIDNNWAEKGGYEGFNQHLQTVAVQWSHVSCSNTLWLECKPMTSITAHVVLKAVWLLQEKGAIDRQCHEDLGGRTVFESLMWNVRRIFFEFNR
;
A
#
# COMPACT_ATOMS: atom_id res chain seq x y z
N MET A 1 16.89 18.50 -8.36
CA MET A 1 16.23 17.25 -7.94
C MET A 1 15.83 17.39 -6.47
N VAL A 2 14.54 17.29 -6.16
CA VAL A 2 13.99 17.33 -4.79
C VAL A 2 13.71 15.90 -4.34
N THR A 3 14.21 15.52 -3.17
CA THR A 3 13.89 14.22 -2.58
C THR A 3 12.65 14.32 -1.71
N VAL A 4 11.69 13.43 -1.91
CA VAL A 4 10.45 13.34 -1.12
C VAL A 4 10.43 12.00 -0.41
N ASP A 5 10.50 11.99 0.92
CA ASP A 5 10.25 10.79 1.70
C ASP A 5 8.74 10.56 1.83
N TYR A 6 8.24 9.47 1.23
CA TYR A 6 6.84 9.10 1.23
C TYR A 6 6.58 7.98 2.24
N PHE A 7 5.94 8.32 3.37
CA PHE A 7 5.65 7.39 4.45
C PHE A 7 4.29 6.73 4.25
N SER A 8 4.22 5.39 4.28
CA SER A 8 2.94 4.67 4.16
C SER A 8 2.95 3.29 4.81
N ASP A 9 1.76 2.76 5.08
CA ASP A 9 1.54 1.34 5.31
C ASP A 9 0.86 0.74 4.07
N VAL A 10 1.17 -0.52 3.74
CA VAL A 10 0.60 -1.22 2.58
C VAL A 10 -0.84 -1.66 2.84
N LEU A 11 -1.25 -1.75 4.10
CA LEU A 11 -2.63 -2.06 4.50
C LEU A 11 -3.46 -0.79 4.80
N CYS A 12 -2.94 0.41 4.47
CA CYS A 12 -3.66 1.67 4.64
C CYS A 12 -4.54 1.98 3.41
N ILE A 13 -5.86 2.01 3.60
CA ILE A 13 -6.82 2.31 2.52
C ILE A 13 -6.60 3.70 1.90
N TRP A 14 -6.20 4.69 2.71
CA TRP A 14 -5.92 6.04 2.24
C TRP A 14 -4.66 6.09 1.36
N ALA A 15 -3.64 5.26 1.67
CA ALA A 15 -2.46 5.14 0.81
C ALA A 15 -2.79 4.39 -0.49
N PHE A 16 -3.70 3.41 -0.43
CA PHE A 16 -4.20 2.72 -1.62
C PHE A 16 -4.97 3.66 -2.55
N GLY A 17 -6.00 4.34 -2.05
CA GLY A 17 -6.76 5.31 -2.84
C GLY A 17 -5.94 6.52 -3.28
N GLY A 18 -4.99 6.94 -2.46
CA GLY A 18 -4.06 8.03 -2.75
C GLY A 18 -2.97 7.71 -3.77
N GLN A 19 -2.78 6.45 -4.17
CA GLN A 19 -1.73 6.06 -5.12
C GLN A 19 -1.81 6.84 -6.44
N VAL A 20 -3.02 7.14 -6.93
CA VAL A 20 -3.21 7.95 -8.15
C VAL A 20 -2.54 9.32 -8.07
N ARG A 21 -2.43 9.89 -6.86
CA ARG A 21 -1.75 11.18 -6.65
C ARG A 21 -0.23 11.03 -6.62
N VAL A 22 0.26 9.88 -6.16
CA VAL A 22 1.69 9.54 -6.25
C VAL A 22 2.08 9.31 -7.70
N ASP A 23 1.28 8.56 -8.45
CA ASP A 23 1.49 8.31 -9.87
C ASP A 23 1.48 9.64 -10.67
N GLU A 24 0.51 10.52 -10.41
CA GLU A 24 0.45 11.86 -11.03
C GLU A 24 1.68 12.72 -10.69
N LEU A 25 2.14 12.64 -9.44
CA LEU A 25 3.33 13.37 -8.99
C LEU A 25 4.58 12.91 -9.77
N GLU A 26 4.75 11.61 -9.99
CA GLU A 26 5.86 11.08 -10.79
C GLU A 26 5.70 11.46 -12.27
N GLN A 27 4.49 11.41 -12.81
CA GLN A 27 4.22 11.78 -14.20
C GLN A 27 4.51 13.27 -14.48
N GLN A 28 4.10 14.18 -13.58
CA GLN A 28 4.25 15.62 -13.80
C GLN A 28 5.68 16.12 -13.56
N PHE A 29 6.38 15.53 -12.58
CA PHE A 29 7.68 16.04 -12.15
C PHE A 29 8.87 15.20 -12.58
N GLY A 30 8.66 13.94 -12.97
CA GLY A 30 9.70 13.08 -13.57
C GLY A 30 11.04 13.15 -12.84
N ASP A 31 12.08 13.51 -13.59
CA ASP A 31 13.46 13.64 -13.12
C ASP A 31 13.72 14.80 -12.14
N LYS A 32 12.73 15.67 -11.92
CA LYS A 32 12.82 16.77 -10.96
C LYS A 32 12.64 16.31 -9.52
N ILE A 33 12.01 15.15 -9.30
CA ILE A 33 11.80 14.58 -7.97
C ILE A 33 12.42 13.18 -7.85
N GLN A 34 12.70 12.79 -6.61
CA GLN A 34 13.04 11.43 -6.25
C GLN A 34 12.13 11.00 -5.10
N LEU A 35 11.24 10.05 -5.34
CA LEU A 35 10.44 9.44 -4.27
C LEU A 35 11.28 8.41 -3.51
N ARG A 36 11.28 8.53 -2.17
CA ARG A 36 11.84 7.54 -1.26
C ARG A 36 10.73 6.96 -0.41
N TYR A 37 10.31 5.75 -0.74
CA TYR A 37 9.28 5.05 0.02
C TYR A 37 9.79 4.61 1.39
N ARG A 38 9.05 4.97 2.45
CA ARG A 38 9.30 4.61 3.84
C ARG A 38 8.09 3.88 4.39
N PHE A 39 8.26 2.61 4.78
CA PHE A 39 7.16 1.86 5.35
C PHE A 39 7.06 2.08 6.86
N ILE A 40 5.87 2.47 7.31
CA ILE A 40 5.53 2.61 8.73
C ILE A 40 4.52 1.52 9.11
N PRO A 41 4.70 0.82 10.25
CA PRO A 41 3.85 -0.31 10.62
C PRO A 41 2.61 0.17 11.38
N ILE A 42 1.73 0.91 10.71
CA ILE A 42 0.42 1.31 11.28
C ILE A 42 -0.36 0.05 11.71
N PHE A 43 -0.25 -1.00 10.90
CA PHE A 43 -0.81 -2.33 11.17
C PHE A 43 0.26 -3.31 11.68
N GLY A 44 1.20 -2.84 12.51
CA GLY A 44 2.26 -3.67 13.08
C GLY A 44 1.77 -4.80 13.98
N SER A 45 0.65 -4.58 14.69
CA SER A 45 -0.14 -5.61 15.37
C SER A 45 -1.61 -5.34 15.08
N VAL A 46 -2.18 -6.11 14.15
CA VAL A 46 -3.58 -5.93 13.72
C VAL A 46 -4.54 -6.24 14.85
N GLN A 47 -4.32 -7.33 15.59
CA GLN A 47 -5.17 -7.72 16.71
C GLN A 47 -5.28 -6.56 17.71
N ASN A 48 -4.15 -6.01 18.16
CA ASN A 48 -4.13 -4.88 19.08
C ASN A 48 -4.75 -3.61 18.46
N ASN A 49 -4.62 -3.40 17.14
CA ASN A 49 -5.26 -2.27 16.47
C ASN A 49 -6.80 -2.39 16.49
N ILE A 50 -7.33 -3.57 16.15
CA ILE A 50 -8.76 -3.84 16.11
C ILE A 50 -9.35 -3.82 17.53
N ASP A 51 -8.71 -4.48 18.48
CA ASP A 51 -9.20 -4.54 19.87
C ASP A 51 -9.28 -3.14 20.50
N ASN A 52 -8.27 -2.29 20.29
CA ASN A 52 -8.27 -0.97 20.92
C ASN A 52 -9.15 0.07 20.22
N ASN A 53 -9.30 0.00 18.89
CA ASN A 53 -9.98 1.07 18.12
C ASN A 53 -11.39 0.70 17.66
N TRP A 54 -11.70 -0.61 17.61
CA TRP A 54 -12.90 -1.17 16.99
C TRP A 54 -13.68 -2.14 17.86
N ALA A 55 -13.21 -2.53 19.06
CA ALA A 55 -13.94 -3.47 19.93
C ALA A 55 -15.40 -3.05 20.18
N GLU A 56 -15.63 -1.79 20.54
CA GLU A 56 -16.99 -1.26 20.76
C GLU A 56 -17.71 -0.83 19.47
N LYS A 57 -17.04 -0.94 18.32
CA LYS A 57 -17.55 -0.55 16.99
C LYS A 57 -17.82 -1.76 16.09
N GLY A 58 -17.92 -2.96 16.66
CA GLY A 58 -18.17 -4.19 15.90
C GLY A 58 -16.93 -4.87 15.34
N GLY A 59 -15.75 -4.62 15.91
CA GLY A 59 -14.51 -5.34 15.60
C GLY A 59 -14.13 -5.29 14.12
N TYR A 60 -13.82 -6.46 13.55
CA TYR A 60 -13.45 -6.59 12.15
C TYR A 60 -14.60 -6.22 11.19
N GLU A 61 -15.84 -6.57 11.53
CA GLU A 61 -17.02 -6.25 10.75
C GLU A 61 -17.25 -4.75 10.67
N GLY A 62 -17.14 -4.06 11.82
CA GLY A 62 -17.20 -2.60 11.87
C GLY A 62 -16.09 -1.93 11.08
N PHE A 63 -14.87 -2.46 11.18
CA PHE A 63 -13.74 -1.94 10.42
C PHE A 63 -13.92 -2.13 8.91
N ASN A 64 -14.36 -3.31 8.47
CA ASN A 64 -14.70 -3.58 7.07
C ASN A 64 -15.74 -2.57 6.56
N GLN A 65 -16.86 -2.39 7.27
CA GLN A 65 -17.92 -1.44 6.86
C GLN A 65 -17.42 -0.01 6.74
N HIS A 66 -16.56 0.42 7.67
CA HIS A 66 -15.92 1.73 7.58
C HIS A 66 -15.04 1.84 6.32
N LEU A 67 -14.23 0.83 6.03
CA LEU A 67 -13.38 0.82 4.84
C LEU A 67 -14.19 0.79 3.53
N GLN A 68 -15.34 0.08 3.50
CA GLN A 68 -16.27 0.17 2.36
C GLN A 68 -16.78 1.60 2.18
N THR A 69 -17.16 2.26 3.29
CA THR A 69 -17.62 3.67 3.28
C THR A 69 -16.54 4.65 2.81
N VAL A 70 -15.27 4.35 3.10
CA VAL A 70 -14.13 5.13 2.60
C VAL A 70 -13.91 4.87 1.11
N ALA A 71 -13.91 3.60 0.68
CA ALA A 71 -13.64 3.22 -0.70
C ALA A 71 -14.62 3.84 -1.70
N VAL A 72 -15.93 3.93 -1.35
CA VAL A 72 -16.95 4.52 -2.25
C VAL A 72 -16.75 6.02 -2.51
N GLN A 73 -15.87 6.69 -1.75
CA GLN A 73 -15.54 8.11 -1.99
C GLN A 73 -14.61 8.30 -3.20
N TRP A 74 -14.02 7.22 -3.72
CA TRP A 74 -13.11 7.25 -4.86
C TRP A 74 -13.60 6.35 -5.99
N SER A 75 -13.91 6.95 -7.14
CA SER A 75 -14.40 6.22 -8.31
C SER A 75 -13.38 5.27 -8.92
N HIS A 76 -12.08 5.47 -8.65
CA HIS A 76 -10.98 4.66 -9.17
C HIS A 76 -10.53 3.53 -8.24
N VAL A 77 -11.14 3.40 -7.06
CA VAL A 77 -10.77 2.38 -6.07
C VAL A 77 -11.79 1.24 -6.12
N SER A 78 -11.28 0.01 -6.29
CA SER A 78 -12.07 -1.20 -6.06
C SER A 78 -11.68 -1.80 -4.72
N CYS A 79 -12.67 -2.21 -3.92
CA CYS A 79 -12.46 -2.78 -2.59
C CYS A 79 -13.31 -4.04 -2.46
N SER A 80 -12.71 -5.14 -2.03
CA SER A 80 -13.43 -6.39 -1.79
C SER A 80 -14.40 -6.21 -0.63
N ASN A 81 -15.65 -6.66 -0.81
CA ASN A 81 -16.66 -6.66 0.26
C ASN A 81 -16.24 -7.53 1.46
N THR A 82 -15.35 -8.50 1.25
CA THR A 82 -14.86 -9.40 2.32
C THR A 82 -13.56 -8.93 2.98
N LEU A 83 -13.07 -7.73 2.62
CA LEU A 83 -11.83 -7.17 3.16
C LEU A 83 -11.81 -7.19 4.70
N TRP A 84 -10.75 -7.71 5.32
CA TRP A 84 -10.65 -7.92 6.78
C TRP A 84 -11.63 -8.91 7.40
N LEU A 85 -12.48 -9.58 6.61
CA LEU A 85 -13.37 -10.65 7.08
C LEU A 85 -12.76 -12.03 6.78
N GLU A 86 -12.26 -12.22 5.56
CA GLU A 86 -11.63 -13.46 5.09
C GLU A 86 -10.10 -13.41 5.27
N CYS A 87 -9.43 -12.41 4.69
CA CYS A 87 -8.00 -12.18 4.92
C CYS A 87 -7.80 -11.22 6.09
N LYS A 88 -7.31 -11.76 7.22
CA LYS A 88 -7.01 -11.01 8.45
C LYS A 88 -5.51 -11.11 8.74
N PRO A 89 -4.65 -10.37 8.02
CA PRO A 89 -3.21 -10.40 8.28
C PRO A 89 -2.97 -10.03 9.75
N MET A 90 -2.05 -10.73 10.42
CA MET A 90 -1.70 -10.40 11.82
C MET A 90 -0.85 -9.12 11.90
N THR A 91 -0.14 -8.80 10.82
CA THR A 91 0.76 -7.64 10.74
C THR A 91 1.02 -7.22 9.29
N SER A 92 1.28 -5.93 9.05
CA SER A 92 1.82 -5.41 7.79
C SER A 92 3.34 -5.59 7.64
N ILE A 93 4.04 -5.88 8.74
CA ILE A 93 5.51 -5.91 8.78
C ILE A 93 6.09 -6.94 7.81
N THR A 94 5.46 -8.11 7.66
CA THR A 94 5.95 -9.15 6.74
C THR A 94 6.06 -8.63 5.31
N ALA A 95 5.03 -7.91 4.84
CA ALA A 95 5.04 -7.30 3.51
C ALA A 95 6.09 -6.18 3.43
N HIS A 96 6.24 -5.36 4.47
CA HIS A 96 7.27 -4.31 4.51
C HIS A 96 8.69 -4.86 4.45
N VAL A 97 8.97 -6.00 5.10
CA VAL A 97 10.29 -6.65 5.06
C VAL A 97 10.60 -7.17 3.66
N VAL A 98 9.62 -7.79 2.98
CA VAL A 98 9.80 -8.24 1.58
C VAL A 98 10.06 -7.05 0.66
N LEU A 99 9.29 -5.98 0.78
CA LEU A 99 9.50 -4.74 0.01
C LEU A 99 10.89 -4.16 0.29
N LYS A 100 11.32 -4.14 1.56
CA LYS A 100 12.65 -3.68 1.92
C LYS A 100 13.76 -4.55 1.33
N ALA A 101 13.56 -5.87 1.25
CA ALA A 101 14.50 -6.79 0.63
C ALA A 101 14.65 -6.51 -0.88
N VAL A 102 13.54 -6.33 -1.60
CA VAL A 102 13.56 -5.97 -3.03
C VAL A 102 14.23 -4.61 -3.25
N TRP A 103 13.93 -3.62 -2.42
CA TRP A 103 14.64 -2.34 -2.45
C TRP A 103 16.15 -2.50 -2.23
N LEU A 104 16.59 -3.34 -1.27
CA LEU A 104 18.02 -3.62 -1.05
C LEU A 104 18.67 -4.31 -2.26
N LEU A 105 17.93 -5.17 -2.97
CA LEU A 105 18.40 -5.78 -4.21
C LEU A 105 18.57 -4.74 -5.33
N GLN A 106 17.67 -3.76 -5.41
CA GLN A 106 17.83 -2.62 -6.31
C GLN A 106 19.05 -1.75 -5.96
N GLU A 107 19.27 -1.49 -4.67
CA GLU A 107 20.46 -0.76 -4.20
C GLU A 107 21.76 -1.45 -4.60
N LYS A 108 21.76 -2.79 -4.62
CA LYS A 108 22.90 -3.62 -5.04
C LYS A 108 23.00 -3.81 -6.55
N GLY A 109 22.06 -3.29 -7.34
CA GLY A 109 22.02 -3.46 -8.80
C GLY A 109 21.64 -4.87 -9.26
N ALA A 110 21.12 -5.73 -8.37
CA ALA A 110 20.62 -7.05 -8.73
C ALA A 110 19.23 -7.00 -9.39
N ILE A 111 18.49 -5.92 -9.13
CA ILE A 111 17.25 -5.53 -9.81
C ILE A 111 17.50 -4.10 -10.30
N ASP A 112 17.13 -3.78 -11.54
CA ASP A 112 17.33 -2.41 -12.04
C ASP A 112 16.30 -1.44 -11.45
N ARG A 113 16.55 -0.14 -11.67
CA ARG A 113 15.67 0.96 -11.23
C ARG A 113 14.96 1.62 -12.42
N GLN A 114 14.90 0.94 -13.55
CA GLN A 114 14.25 1.48 -14.74
C GLN A 114 12.74 1.28 -14.61
N CYS A 115 12.01 2.21 -15.21
CA CYS A 115 10.59 2.03 -15.44
C CYS A 115 10.42 1.04 -16.60
N HIS A 116 9.52 0.07 -16.44
CA HIS A 116 9.22 -0.89 -17.49
C HIS A 116 7.81 -0.67 -18.04
N GLU A 117 7.66 -0.70 -19.36
CA GLU A 117 6.37 -0.48 -20.03
C GLU A 117 5.34 -1.56 -19.66
N ASP A 118 5.76 -2.82 -19.54
CA ASP A 118 4.92 -3.95 -19.13
C ASP A 118 4.46 -3.86 -17.66
N LEU A 119 5.12 -3.04 -16.85
CA LEU A 119 4.71 -2.71 -15.47
C LEU A 119 3.94 -1.38 -15.39
N GLY A 120 3.49 -0.86 -16.53
CA GLY A 120 2.75 0.40 -16.61
C GLY A 120 3.61 1.61 -16.25
N GLY A 121 4.88 1.60 -16.68
CA GLY A 121 5.82 2.70 -16.44
C GLY A 121 6.39 2.75 -15.01
N ARG A 122 6.23 1.68 -14.23
CA ARG A 122 6.76 1.56 -12.86
C ARG A 122 8.07 0.78 -12.83
N THR A 123 8.86 1.01 -11.80
CA THR A 123 9.96 0.10 -11.44
C THR A 123 9.42 -1.23 -10.92
N VAL A 124 10.28 -2.26 -10.88
CA VAL A 124 9.95 -3.55 -10.25
C VAL A 124 9.47 -3.39 -8.81
N PHE A 125 10.10 -2.48 -8.05
CA PHE A 125 9.74 -2.23 -6.65
C PHE A 125 8.37 -1.54 -6.50
N GLU A 126 8.10 -0.49 -7.28
CA GLU A 126 6.79 0.19 -7.27
C GLU A 126 5.68 -0.74 -7.71
N SER A 127 5.93 -1.55 -8.74
CA SER A 127 5.00 -2.57 -9.20
C SER A 127 4.69 -3.60 -8.12
N LEU A 128 5.71 -4.09 -7.41
CA LEU A 128 5.51 -5.00 -6.27
C LEU A 128 4.71 -4.33 -5.15
N MET A 129 5.05 -3.11 -4.76
CA MET A 129 4.32 -2.34 -3.74
C MET A 129 2.85 -2.18 -4.12
N TRP A 130 2.58 -1.83 -5.38
CA TRP A 130 1.23 -1.67 -5.91
C TRP A 130 0.45 -2.99 -5.91
N ASN A 131 1.09 -4.07 -6.35
CA ASN A 131 0.48 -5.40 -6.38
C ASN A 131 0.15 -5.92 -4.98
N VAL A 132 1.02 -5.68 -3.98
CA VAL A 132 0.72 -6.01 -2.58
C VAL A 132 -0.57 -5.33 -2.12
N ARG A 133 -0.74 -4.04 -2.43
CA ARG A 133 -1.96 -3.30 -2.09
C ARG A 133 -3.17 -3.87 -2.82
N ARG A 134 -3.08 -4.06 -4.14
CA ARG A 134 -4.20 -4.58 -4.94
C ARG A 134 -4.63 -5.98 -4.51
N ILE A 135 -3.68 -6.88 -4.24
CA ILE A 135 -3.99 -8.23 -3.76
C ILE A 135 -4.77 -8.16 -2.46
N PHE A 136 -4.38 -7.29 -1.53
CA PHE A 136 -5.09 -7.13 -0.28
C PHE A 136 -6.47 -6.47 -0.45
N PHE A 137 -6.53 -5.30 -1.09
CA PHE A 137 -7.74 -4.49 -1.15
C PHE A 137 -8.75 -4.94 -2.20
N GLU A 138 -8.31 -5.26 -3.42
CA GLU A 138 -9.20 -5.59 -4.53
C GLU A 138 -9.53 -7.09 -4.56
N PHE A 139 -8.52 -7.93 -4.40
CA PHE A 139 -8.66 -9.37 -4.62
C PHE A 139 -8.91 -10.16 -3.33
N ASN A 140 -8.51 -9.61 -2.18
CA ASN A 140 -8.68 -10.15 -0.82
C ASN A 140 -8.70 -11.69 -0.76
N ARG A 141 -7.62 -12.31 -1.23
CA ARG A 141 -7.39 -13.76 -1.17
C ARG A 141 -6.41 -14.13 -0.08
#